data_AF-A0A814GA72-F1
#
_entry.id   AF-A0A814GA72-F1
#
_cell.length_a   1.000
_cell.length_b   1.000
_cell.length_c   1.000
_cell.angle_alpha   90.00
_cell.angle_beta   90.00
_cell.angle_gamma   90.00
#
_symmetry.space_group_name_H-M   'P 1'
#
loop_
_entity.id
_entity.type
_entity.pdbx_description
1 polymer ?
#
loop_
_entity_poly.entity_id
_entity_poly.type
_entity_poly.pdbx_seq_one_letter_code
_entity_poly.pdbx_strand_id
1 'polypeptide(L)'
;MKLIDLTEQIKQIQKENEFNEINLNYLKDQLIEIKQKLNSSSNISVQEESQSFINDISIISSEKPKLNKWRQNAVTVAGGIGLGQKLNQLNFPAGIFIDKNKNIFIADFYNHRIVQWKYNATVGQIVAGGNGEGILVNQLNHPADVIVDPLNYSIIIADYGNRRVIQWLNQKQQILITEIDCARLTMDKNRFLYVSDYKKHEVKRWKMGEYDDEGIVVAGGNGEGNQLNQLNSPGFMFVDEEQSIYVSDTGNHRVMKWKKDEKEGTIVAGGNGFGENLNQLSSPKGIIVDYLGDIYVVDCWNHRVMRWCEGKEEGEVVVGGHGKGSQSNQLNYPIGLSIDDEGNLYVADYYNHLIAKFEII
;
A
#
# COMPACT_ATOMS: atom_id res chain seq x y z
N MET A 1 3.70 -28.17 -44.80
CA MET A 1 4.67 -27.36 -44.01
C MET A 1 5.50 -28.36 -43.23
N LYS A 2 6.72 -28.66 -43.73
CA LYS A 2 7.48 -29.88 -43.37
C LYS A 2 8.26 -29.64 -42.07
N LEU A 3 8.40 -30.67 -41.24
CA LEU A 3 9.14 -30.73 -39.96
C LEU A 3 10.53 -30.04 -39.97
N ILE A 4 11.14 -29.94 -41.15
CA ILE A 4 12.41 -29.26 -41.43
C ILE A 4 12.33 -27.75 -41.13
N ASP A 5 11.20 -27.10 -41.41
CA ASP A 5 10.98 -25.66 -41.21
C ASP A 5 10.90 -25.30 -39.73
N LEU A 6 10.23 -26.15 -38.93
CA LEU A 6 10.18 -26.01 -37.47
C LEU A 6 11.55 -26.25 -36.82
N THR A 7 12.35 -27.15 -37.38
CA THR A 7 13.70 -27.46 -36.86
C THR A 7 14.65 -26.28 -37.07
N GLU A 8 14.57 -25.58 -38.20
CA GLU A 8 15.38 -24.38 -38.44
C GLU A 8 14.93 -23.19 -37.58
N GLN A 9 13.62 -23.02 -37.34
CA GLN A 9 13.12 -22.01 -36.41
C GLN A 9 13.60 -22.23 -34.97
N ILE A 10 13.63 -23.48 -34.50
CA ILE A 10 14.15 -23.82 -33.17
C ILE A 10 15.65 -23.50 -33.06
N LYS A 11 16.46 -23.80 -34.09
CA LYS A 11 17.88 -23.46 -34.10
C LYS A 11 18.12 -21.94 -34.09
N GLN A 12 17.28 -21.18 -34.79
CA GLN A 12 17.35 -19.72 -34.81
C GLN A 12 17.10 -19.15 -33.41
N ILE A 13 16.04 -19.61 -32.74
CA ILE A 13 15.69 -19.20 -31.37
C ILE A 13 16.79 -19.57 -30.37
N GLN A 14 17.40 -20.75 -30.51
CA GLN A 14 18.51 -21.17 -29.64
C GLN A 14 19.72 -20.25 -29.78
N LYS A 15 20.09 -19.86 -31.01
CA LYS A 15 21.18 -18.91 -31.25
C LYS A 15 20.88 -17.51 -30.70
N GLU A 16 19.64 -17.04 -30.84
CA GLU A 16 19.23 -15.75 -30.26
C GLU A 16 19.28 -15.77 -28.73
N ASN A 17 18.87 -16.88 -28.10
CA ASN A 17 18.97 -17.05 -26.66
C ASN A 17 20.43 -17.10 -26.17
N GLU A 18 21.30 -17.84 -26.86
CA GLU A 18 22.75 -17.87 -26.54
C GLU A 18 23.37 -16.47 -26.66
N PHE A 19 23.03 -15.70 -27.71
CA PHE A 19 23.51 -14.34 -27.88
C PHE A 19 23.02 -13.40 -26.75
N ASN A 20 21.75 -13.54 -26.35
CA ASN A 20 21.18 -12.76 -25.26
C ASN A 20 21.82 -13.12 -23.91
N GLU A 21 22.08 -14.40 -23.63
CA GLU A 21 22.78 -14.83 -22.42
C GLU A 21 24.21 -14.29 -22.35
N ILE A 22 24.94 -14.30 -23.47
CA ILE A 22 26.30 -13.72 -23.55
C ILE A 22 26.28 -12.23 -23.24
N ASN A 23 25.35 -11.47 -23.83
CA ASN A 23 25.21 -10.03 -23.56
C ASN A 23 24.83 -9.76 -22.10
N LEU A 24 23.97 -10.59 -21.52
CA LEU A 24 23.52 -10.44 -20.14
C LEU A 24 24.63 -10.75 -19.14
N ASN A 25 25.49 -11.75 -19.44
CA ASN A 25 26.69 -12.04 -18.65
C ASN A 25 27.73 -10.92 -18.79
N TYR A 26 27.97 -10.40 -20.00
CA TYR A 26 28.85 -9.26 -20.22
C TYR A 26 28.40 -8.01 -19.43
N LEU A 27 27.09 -7.71 -19.44
CA LEU A 27 26.52 -6.62 -18.65
C LEU A 27 26.68 -6.85 -17.15
N LYS A 28 26.48 -8.08 -16.66
CA LYS A 28 26.71 -8.43 -15.25
C LYS A 28 28.17 -8.22 -14.84
N ASP A 29 29.11 -8.64 -15.68
CA ASP A 29 30.54 -8.49 -15.42
C ASP A 29 30.94 -7.00 -15.37
N GLN A 30 30.43 -6.18 -16.30
CA GLN A 30 30.61 -4.72 -16.28
C GLN A 30 30.06 -4.10 -14.99
N LEU A 31 28.90 -4.56 -14.51
CA LEU A 31 28.25 -4.04 -13.30
C LEU A 31 28.99 -4.44 -12.03
N ILE A 32 29.60 -5.64 -12.01
CA ILE A 32 30.50 -6.09 -10.94
C ILE A 32 31.79 -5.26 -10.94
N GLU A 33 32.36 -4.99 -12.10
CA GLU A 33 33.58 -4.17 -12.24
C GLU A 33 33.35 -2.73 -11.75
N ILE A 34 32.20 -2.13 -12.10
CA ILE A 34 31.79 -0.81 -11.61
C ILE A 34 31.61 -0.81 -10.09
N LYS A 35 30.96 -1.83 -9.52
CA LYS A 35 30.81 -1.97 -8.06
C LYS A 35 32.16 -2.12 -7.35
N GLN A 36 33.09 -2.88 -7.92
CA GLN A 36 34.44 -3.04 -7.36
C GLN A 36 35.24 -1.73 -7.43
N LYS A 37 35.14 -0.98 -8.53
CA LYS A 37 35.75 0.35 -8.66
C LYS A 37 35.20 1.34 -7.62
N LEU A 38 33.88 1.36 -7.41
CA LEU A 38 33.24 2.19 -6.37
C LEU A 38 33.67 1.82 -4.95
N ASN A 39 33.82 0.52 -4.67
CA ASN A 39 34.18 0.03 -3.34
C ASN A 39 35.69 0.09 -3.03
N SER A 40 36.55 0.23 -4.04
CA SER A 40 38.02 0.24 -3.89
C SER A 40 38.65 1.63 -3.90
N SER A 41 37.91 2.68 -4.23
CA SER A 41 38.43 4.05 -4.28
C SER A 41 38.50 4.70 -2.90
N SER A 42 39.65 4.58 -2.25
CA SER A 42 40.04 5.39 -1.07
C SER A 42 40.95 6.58 -1.39
N ASN A 43 41.18 6.90 -2.67
CA ASN A 43 41.84 8.14 -3.09
C ASN A 43 41.41 8.51 -4.52
N ILE A 44 40.46 9.45 -4.66
CA ILE A 44 40.23 10.15 -5.92
C ILE A 44 40.87 11.54 -5.75
N SER A 45 42.05 11.75 -6.33
CA SER A 45 42.59 13.10 -6.51
C SER A 45 41.82 13.76 -7.65
N VAL A 46 40.97 14.72 -7.30
CA VAL A 46 40.06 15.41 -8.21
C VAL A 46 40.86 16.38 -9.09
N GLN A 47 40.83 16.20 -10.41
CA GLN A 47 41.22 17.24 -11.37
C GLN A 47 40.15 18.35 -11.32
N GLU A 48 40.58 19.62 -11.36
CA GLU A 48 39.76 20.84 -11.12
C GLU A 48 38.42 20.88 -11.90
N GLU A 49 38.31 20.20 -13.05
CA GLU A 49 37.08 20.14 -13.86
C GLU A 49 35.96 19.28 -13.25
N SER A 50 36.27 18.42 -12.27
CA SER A 50 35.28 17.56 -11.60
C SER A 50 34.69 18.17 -10.32
N GLN A 51 35.19 19.34 -9.91
CA GLN A 51 34.77 19.99 -8.68
C GLN A 51 33.41 20.67 -8.83
N SER A 52 33.04 21.11 -10.04
CA SER A 52 31.67 21.57 -10.32
C SER A 52 30.68 20.40 -10.28
N PHE A 53 31.03 19.25 -10.86
CA PHE A 53 30.16 18.08 -10.88
C PHE A 53 29.97 17.46 -9.49
N ILE A 54 31.02 17.44 -8.66
CA ILE A 54 30.90 17.02 -7.26
C ILE A 54 30.15 18.06 -6.42
N ASN A 55 30.31 19.36 -6.70
CA ASN A 55 29.46 20.38 -6.09
C ASN A 55 28.00 20.21 -6.53
N ASP A 56 27.72 19.89 -7.78
CA ASP A 56 26.37 19.62 -8.28
C ASP A 56 25.80 18.36 -7.61
N ILE A 57 26.56 17.28 -7.46
CA ILE A 57 26.12 16.06 -6.76
C ILE A 57 25.94 16.30 -5.25
N SER A 58 26.84 17.05 -4.62
CA SER A 58 26.73 17.36 -3.19
C SER A 58 25.61 18.36 -2.91
N ILE A 59 25.30 19.28 -3.84
CA ILE A 59 24.08 20.10 -3.84
C ILE A 59 22.85 19.21 -4.01
N ILE A 60 22.84 18.25 -4.93
CA ILE A 60 21.73 17.29 -5.11
C ILE A 60 21.55 16.38 -3.88
N SER A 61 22.63 16.02 -3.17
CA SER A 61 22.56 15.20 -1.94
C SER A 61 22.27 16.01 -0.67
N SER A 62 22.51 17.33 -0.68
CA SER A 62 22.27 18.24 0.44
C SER A 62 20.94 18.99 0.32
N GLU A 63 20.37 19.08 -0.89
CA GLU A 63 18.94 19.27 -1.06
C GLU A 63 18.25 18.02 -0.52
N LYS A 64 17.82 18.08 0.75
CA LYS A 64 16.73 17.23 1.22
C LYS A 64 15.67 17.25 0.12
N PRO A 65 15.17 16.08 -0.34
CA PRO A 65 14.19 16.05 -1.41
C PRO A 65 13.10 17.05 -1.10
N LYS A 66 12.73 17.87 -2.10
CA LYS A 66 11.63 18.82 -1.95
C LYS A 66 10.47 18.09 -1.30
N LEU A 67 10.04 18.63 -0.16
CA LEU A 67 8.88 18.17 0.60
C LEU A 67 7.76 17.88 -0.42
N ASN A 68 7.30 16.63 -0.52
CA ASN A 68 6.15 16.33 -1.35
C ASN A 68 4.96 17.07 -0.74
N LYS A 69 4.63 18.25 -1.29
CA LYS A 69 3.46 19.03 -0.91
C LYS A 69 2.39 18.72 -1.92
N TRP A 70 1.20 18.39 -1.44
CA TRP A 70 0.05 18.18 -2.32
C TRP A 70 -0.77 19.46 -2.46
N ARG A 71 -1.40 19.63 -3.62
CA ARG A 71 -2.49 20.57 -3.81
C ARG A 71 -3.55 20.28 -2.76
N GLN A 72 -4.08 21.31 -2.13
CA GLN A 72 -5.08 21.16 -1.06
C GLN A 72 -6.48 20.85 -1.59
N ASN A 73 -6.76 21.15 -2.86
CA ASN A 73 -8.01 20.81 -3.51
C ASN A 73 -7.86 19.46 -4.22
N ALA A 74 -8.64 18.48 -3.80
CA ALA A 74 -8.77 17.19 -4.44
C ALA A 74 -9.56 17.26 -5.75
N VAL A 75 -9.26 16.32 -6.62
CA VAL A 75 -10.08 15.92 -7.77
C VAL A 75 -10.71 14.56 -7.46
N THR A 76 -12.01 14.44 -7.69
CA THR A 76 -12.69 13.15 -7.60
C THR A 76 -12.30 12.27 -8.79
N VAL A 77 -11.75 11.09 -8.53
CA VAL A 77 -11.32 10.15 -9.58
C VAL A 77 -12.18 8.88 -9.67
N ALA A 78 -13.00 8.60 -8.65
CA ALA A 78 -14.02 7.55 -8.67
C ALA A 78 -15.16 7.92 -7.70
N GLY A 79 -16.40 7.58 -8.06
CA GLY A 79 -17.59 7.90 -7.26
C GLY A 79 -17.97 9.39 -7.30
N GLY A 80 -18.46 9.92 -6.17
CA GLY A 80 -18.72 11.36 -5.98
C GLY A 80 -20.00 11.92 -6.61
N ILE A 81 -20.86 11.07 -7.18
CA ILE A 81 -22.19 11.44 -7.69
C ILE A 81 -23.31 10.88 -6.81
N GLY A 82 -23.03 10.77 -5.52
CA GLY A 82 -23.91 10.20 -4.50
C GLY A 82 -23.72 8.69 -4.28
N LEU A 83 -24.25 8.23 -3.15
CA LEU A 83 -24.26 6.81 -2.77
C LEU A 83 -25.11 5.98 -3.75
N GLY A 84 -24.66 4.76 -4.04
CA GLY A 84 -25.45 3.82 -4.84
C GLY A 84 -24.65 2.67 -5.41
N GLN A 85 -25.33 1.84 -6.22
CA GLN A 85 -24.79 0.58 -6.78
C GLN A 85 -24.42 0.68 -8.26
N LYS A 86 -24.64 1.82 -8.92
CA LYS A 86 -24.23 2.00 -10.32
C LYS A 86 -22.70 1.95 -10.44
N LEU A 87 -22.20 1.71 -11.64
CA LEU A 87 -20.75 1.61 -11.89
C LEU A 87 -20.00 2.93 -11.77
N ASN A 88 -20.69 4.06 -11.71
CA ASN A 88 -20.12 5.38 -11.39
C ASN A 88 -20.40 5.82 -9.94
N GLN A 89 -20.98 4.94 -9.11
CA GLN A 89 -21.29 5.20 -7.72
C GLN A 89 -20.50 4.26 -6.81
N LEU A 90 -20.22 4.72 -5.60
CA LEU A 90 -19.61 3.96 -4.53
C LEU A 90 -20.54 4.02 -3.32
N ASN A 91 -20.40 3.06 -2.42
CA ASN A 91 -21.13 2.97 -1.17
C ASN A 91 -20.13 2.65 -0.05
N PHE A 92 -19.58 3.74 0.51
CA PHE A 92 -18.55 3.73 1.53
C PHE A 92 -17.26 2.99 1.11
N PRO A 93 -16.50 3.54 0.14
CA PRO A 93 -15.27 2.91 -0.33
C PRO A 93 -14.25 2.82 0.81
N ALA A 94 -13.72 1.62 1.06
CA ALA A 94 -12.83 1.35 2.17
C ALA A 94 -11.37 1.26 1.70
N GLY A 95 -10.83 0.06 1.52
CA GLY A 95 -9.49 -0.15 0.99
C GLY A 95 -9.37 0.21 -0.50
N ILE A 96 -8.19 0.73 -0.86
CA ILE A 96 -7.84 1.10 -2.23
C ILE A 96 -6.45 0.60 -2.57
N PHE A 97 -6.28 0.16 -3.80
CA PHE A 97 -4.99 -0.20 -4.37
C PHE A 97 -4.86 0.43 -5.75
N ILE A 98 -3.68 0.97 -6.05
CA ILE A 98 -3.37 1.62 -7.32
C ILE A 98 -2.25 0.83 -7.98
N ASP A 99 -2.48 0.38 -9.20
CA ASP A 99 -1.45 -0.30 -9.98
C ASP A 99 -0.57 0.68 -10.76
N LYS A 100 0.50 0.17 -11.37
CA LYS A 100 1.45 0.95 -12.20
C LYS A 100 0.81 1.60 -13.42
N ASN A 101 -0.37 1.14 -13.84
CA ASN A 101 -1.13 1.73 -14.93
C ASN A 101 -2.15 2.78 -14.43
N LYS A 102 -2.08 3.15 -13.15
CA LYS A 102 -3.01 4.06 -12.46
C LYS A 102 -4.45 3.57 -12.45
N ASN A 103 -4.69 2.26 -12.59
CA ASN A 103 -6.01 1.72 -12.33
C ASN A 103 -6.20 1.64 -10.81
N ILE A 104 -7.39 2.03 -10.37
CA ILE A 104 -7.77 2.07 -8.96
C ILE A 104 -8.69 0.89 -8.69
N PHE A 105 -8.25 -0.01 -7.82
CA PHE A 105 -9.07 -1.09 -7.28
C PHE A 105 -9.65 -0.63 -5.95
N ILE A 106 -10.96 -0.75 -5.81
CA ILE A 106 -11.69 -0.18 -4.68
C ILE A 106 -12.54 -1.28 -4.05
N ALA A 107 -12.37 -1.46 -2.73
CA ALA A 107 -13.29 -2.22 -1.93
C ALA A 107 -14.55 -1.38 -1.65
N ASP A 108 -15.59 -1.62 -2.44
CA ASP A 108 -16.87 -0.91 -2.37
C ASP A 108 -17.75 -1.58 -1.30
N PHE A 109 -17.46 -1.23 -0.04
CA PHE A 109 -17.78 -2.00 1.17
C PHE A 109 -19.25 -2.44 1.24
N TYR A 110 -20.21 -1.52 1.22
CA TYR A 110 -21.63 -1.86 1.33
C TYR A 110 -22.28 -2.27 0.00
N ASN A 111 -21.54 -2.28 -1.10
CA ASN A 111 -21.99 -2.86 -2.36
C ASN A 111 -21.45 -4.28 -2.58
N HIS A 112 -20.70 -4.83 -1.62
CA HIS A 112 -20.26 -6.23 -1.63
C HIS A 112 -19.50 -6.61 -2.90
N ARG A 113 -18.62 -5.70 -3.34
CA ARG A 113 -17.89 -5.84 -4.61
C ARG A 113 -16.55 -5.13 -4.57
N ILE A 114 -15.66 -5.58 -5.44
CA ILE A 114 -14.46 -4.85 -5.83
C ILE A 114 -14.70 -4.27 -7.22
N VAL A 115 -14.44 -2.97 -7.35
CA VAL A 115 -14.58 -2.26 -8.63
C VAL A 115 -13.21 -1.72 -9.04
N GLN A 116 -12.86 -1.92 -10.30
CA GLN A 116 -11.69 -1.33 -10.94
C GLN A 116 -12.12 -0.10 -11.76
N TRP A 117 -11.55 1.07 -11.47
CA TRP A 117 -11.59 2.22 -12.36
C TRP A 117 -10.28 2.29 -13.12
N LYS A 118 -10.35 2.28 -14.45
CA LYS A 118 -9.16 2.54 -15.28
C LYS A 118 -8.79 4.02 -15.21
N TYR A 119 -7.53 4.34 -15.51
CA TYR A 119 -7.07 5.72 -15.56
C TYR A 119 -8.00 6.58 -16.44
N ASN A 120 -8.49 7.70 -15.88
CA ASN A 120 -9.45 8.63 -16.50
C ASN A 120 -10.82 8.04 -16.89
N ALA A 121 -11.17 6.84 -16.42
CA ALA A 121 -12.50 6.28 -16.65
C ALA A 121 -13.56 7.01 -15.81
N THR A 122 -14.74 7.21 -16.38
CA THR A 122 -15.89 7.83 -15.69
C THR A 122 -16.78 6.81 -14.98
N VAL A 123 -16.62 5.52 -15.31
CA VAL A 123 -17.33 4.39 -14.71
C VAL A 123 -16.34 3.27 -14.42
N GLY A 124 -16.57 2.53 -13.35
CA GLY A 124 -15.79 1.38 -12.97
C GLY A 124 -16.30 0.09 -13.60
N GLN A 125 -15.55 -0.98 -13.40
CA GLN A 125 -15.91 -2.33 -13.80
C GLN A 125 -15.83 -3.24 -12.57
N ILE A 126 -16.85 -4.06 -12.34
CA ILE A 126 -16.81 -5.06 -11.25
C ILE A 126 -15.79 -6.13 -11.64
N VAL A 127 -14.80 -6.33 -10.77
CA VAL A 127 -13.72 -7.32 -10.96
C VAL A 127 -13.78 -8.45 -9.93
N ALA A 128 -14.48 -8.24 -8.81
CA ALA A 128 -14.86 -9.30 -7.88
C ALA A 128 -16.17 -8.97 -7.13
N GLY A 129 -16.88 -9.99 -6.67
CA GLY A 129 -18.19 -9.84 -6.04
C GLY A 129 -19.27 -9.27 -6.99
N GLY A 130 -20.18 -8.46 -6.45
CA GLY A 130 -21.27 -7.83 -7.22
C GLY A 130 -22.48 -8.73 -7.48
N ASN A 131 -22.49 -9.93 -6.90
CA ASN A 131 -23.52 -10.96 -7.06
C ASN A 131 -24.44 -11.05 -5.81
N GLY A 132 -24.60 -9.92 -5.12
CA GLY A 132 -25.20 -9.84 -3.79
C GLY A 132 -24.23 -10.23 -2.67
N GLU A 133 -24.64 -9.92 -1.45
CA GLU A 133 -23.95 -10.36 -0.24
C GLU A 133 -24.13 -11.87 -0.02
N GLY A 134 -23.11 -12.53 0.53
CA GLY A 134 -23.23 -13.94 0.91
C GLY A 134 -21.89 -14.62 1.13
N ILE A 135 -21.95 -15.91 1.46
CA ILE A 135 -20.80 -16.73 1.87
C ILE A 135 -20.18 -17.54 0.73
N LEU A 136 -20.86 -17.62 -0.42
CA LEU A 136 -20.37 -18.38 -1.57
C LEU A 136 -19.01 -17.84 -2.04
N VAL A 137 -18.23 -18.69 -2.72
CA VAL A 137 -16.87 -18.33 -3.14
C VAL A 137 -16.84 -17.16 -4.13
N ASN A 138 -17.94 -16.92 -4.84
CA ASN A 138 -18.14 -15.81 -5.78
C ASN A 138 -18.94 -14.63 -5.20
N GLN A 139 -19.30 -14.67 -3.91
CA GLN A 139 -19.97 -13.59 -3.20
C GLN A 139 -19.00 -12.96 -2.19
N LEU A 140 -19.14 -11.66 -1.96
CA LEU A 140 -18.40 -10.94 -0.92
C LEU A 140 -19.38 -10.44 0.12
N ASN A 141 -18.89 -10.18 1.33
CA ASN A 141 -19.67 -9.61 2.41
C ASN A 141 -18.83 -8.51 3.06
N HIS A 142 -19.16 -7.25 2.76
CA HIS A 142 -18.45 -6.08 3.28
C HIS A 142 -16.92 -6.17 3.05
N PRO A 143 -16.43 -6.28 1.80
CA PRO A 143 -15.01 -6.35 1.52
C PRO A 143 -14.33 -5.09 2.05
N ALA A 144 -13.36 -5.28 2.94
CA ALA A 144 -12.75 -4.22 3.72
C ALA A 144 -11.48 -3.68 3.07
N ASP A 145 -10.80 -4.51 2.28
CA ASP A 145 -9.57 -4.15 1.59
C ASP A 145 -9.34 -4.99 0.32
N VAL A 146 -8.50 -4.46 -0.56
CA VAL A 146 -8.10 -5.12 -1.81
C VAL A 146 -6.67 -4.78 -2.15
N ILE A 147 -5.90 -5.79 -2.56
CA ILE A 147 -4.57 -5.65 -3.15
C ILE A 147 -4.47 -6.53 -4.41
N VAL A 148 -3.48 -6.25 -5.26
CA VAL A 148 -3.20 -7.05 -6.46
C VAL A 148 -1.86 -7.76 -6.30
N ASP A 149 -1.82 -9.05 -6.63
CA ASP A 149 -0.58 -9.82 -6.62
C ASP A 149 0.29 -9.44 -7.82
N PRO A 150 1.52 -8.92 -7.62
CA PRO A 150 2.35 -8.46 -8.72
C PRO A 150 2.84 -9.60 -9.61
N LEU A 151 2.80 -10.86 -9.17
CA LEU A 151 3.27 -11.99 -9.96
C LEU A 151 2.29 -12.41 -11.07
N ASN A 152 1.00 -12.43 -10.75
CA ASN A 152 -0.03 -13.01 -11.62
C ASN A 152 -1.27 -12.11 -11.81
N TYR A 153 -1.26 -10.91 -11.22
CA TYR A 153 -2.34 -9.94 -11.26
C TYR A 153 -3.67 -10.43 -10.66
N SER A 154 -3.62 -11.45 -9.81
CA SER A 154 -4.79 -11.88 -9.05
C SER A 154 -5.18 -10.83 -8.02
N ILE A 155 -6.47 -10.73 -7.76
CA ILE A 155 -7.03 -9.80 -6.78
C ILE A 155 -7.15 -10.54 -5.46
N ILE A 156 -6.56 -10.00 -4.39
CA ILE A 156 -6.64 -10.54 -3.03
C ILE A 156 -7.49 -9.60 -2.20
N ILE A 157 -8.48 -10.15 -1.51
CA ILE A 157 -9.56 -9.38 -0.88
C ILE A 157 -9.70 -9.78 0.58
N ALA A 158 -9.75 -8.79 1.47
CA ALA A 158 -10.18 -8.98 2.85
C ALA A 158 -11.71 -8.96 2.88
N ASP A 159 -12.30 -10.14 2.86
CA ASP A 159 -13.75 -10.34 2.85
C ASP A 159 -14.27 -10.35 4.30
N TYR A 160 -14.23 -9.17 4.93
CA TYR A 160 -14.37 -8.97 6.38
C TYR A 160 -15.64 -9.60 6.96
N GLY A 161 -16.80 -9.40 6.33
CA GLY A 161 -18.07 -9.96 6.80
C GLY A 161 -18.12 -11.49 6.72
N ASN A 162 -17.28 -12.11 5.90
CA ASN A 162 -17.14 -13.56 5.80
C ASN A 162 -15.92 -14.11 6.57
N ARG A 163 -15.18 -13.24 7.28
CA ARG A 163 -14.01 -13.59 8.10
C ARG A 163 -12.98 -14.43 7.33
N ARG A 164 -12.68 -14.02 6.10
CA ARG A 164 -11.78 -14.74 5.19
C ARG A 164 -10.98 -13.82 4.29
N VAL A 165 -9.84 -14.32 3.84
CA VAL A 165 -9.11 -13.73 2.71
C VAL A 165 -9.31 -14.60 1.48
N ILE A 166 -9.70 -13.99 0.37
CA ILE A 166 -10.03 -14.69 -0.88
C ILE A 166 -9.25 -14.10 -2.05
N GLN A 167 -8.77 -14.98 -2.93
CA GLN A 167 -8.07 -14.64 -4.16
C GLN A 167 -8.96 -14.90 -5.37
N TRP A 168 -8.96 -13.97 -6.31
CA TRP A 168 -9.67 -14.04 -7.58
C TRP A 168 -8.67 -13.94 -8.74
N LEU A 169 -8.68 -14.93 -9.64
CA LEU A 169 -7.84 -14.96 -10.83
C LEU A 169 -8.62 -15.59 -11.99
N ASN A 170 -8.84 -14.84 -13.08
CA ASN A 170 -9.48 -15.35 -14.30
C ASN A 170 -10.80 -16.10 -14.01
N GLN A 171 -11.72 -15.47 -13.26
CA GLN A 171 -13.02 -16.03 -12.82
C GLN A 171 -12.94 -17.25 -11.89
N LYS A 172 -11.75 -17.72 -11.51
CA LYS A 172 -11.56 -18.71 -10.46
C LYS A 172 -11.35 -18.01 -9.13
N GLN A 173 -11.91 -18.58 -8.08
CA GLN A 173 -11.77 -18.08 -6.72
C GLN A 173 -11.14 -19.15 -5.83
N GLN A 174 -10.26 -18.73 -4.95
CA GLN A 174 -9.61 -19.57 -3.96
C GLN A 174 -9.65 -18.85 -2.61
N ILE A 175 -10.21 -19.52 -1.60
CA ILE A 175 -10.09 -19.04 -0.23
C ILE A 175 -8.64 -19.30 0.22
N LEU A 176 -7.97 -18.24 0.67
CA LEU A 176 -6.59 -18.31 1.14
C LEU A 176 -6.50 -18.52 2.64
N ILE A 177 -7.33 -17.80 3.40
CA ILE A 177 -7.30 -17.77 4.87
C ILE A 177 -8.74 -17.73 5.36
N THR A 178 -9.06 -18.49 6.41
CA THR A 178 -10.38 -18.52 7.08
C THR A 178 -10.27 -18.16 8.55
N GLU A 179 -11.42 -17.91 9.20
CA GLU A 179 -11.49 -17.65 10.65
C GLU A 179 -10.65 -16.47 11.13
N ILE A 180 -10.52 -15.47 10.27
CA ILE A 180 -9.78 -14.23 10.54
C ILE A 180 -10.72 -13.03 10.39
N ASP A 181 -10.79 -12.18 11.41
CA ASP A 181 -11.54 -10.92 11.33
C ASP A 181 -10.69 -9.88 10.57
N CYS A 182 -10.46 -10.16 9.28
CA CYS A 182 -9.51 -9.46 8.42
C CYS A 182 -9.96 -8.02 8.14
N ALA A 183 -9.35 -7.07 8.85
CA ALA A 183 -9.64 -5.65 8.61
C ALA A 183 -8.90 -5.17 7.36
N ARG A 184 -7.59 -5.42 7.24
CA ARG A 184 -6.75 -4.90 6.15
C ARG A 184 -5.70 -5.89 5.68
N LEU A 185 -5.19 -5.66 4.48
CA LEU A 185 -4.18 -6.49 3.82
C LEU A 185 -2.99 -5.64 3.34
N THR A 186 -1.81 -6.24 3.34
CA THR A 186 -0.69 -5.74 2.53
C THR A 186 0.18 -6.91 2.10
N MET A 187 1.02 -6.71 1.08
CA MET A 187 1.94 -7.74 0.62
C MET A 187 3.30 -7.15 0.30
N ASP A 188 4.35 -7.81 0.77
CA ASP A 188 5.72 -7.40 0.49
C ASP A 188 6.22 -7.93 -0.87
N LYS A 189 7.38 -7.42 -1.32
CA LYS A 189 8.03 -7.85 -2.57
C LYS A 189 8.35 -9.35 -2.64
N ASN A 190 8.48 -9.99 -1.46
CA ASN A 190 8.73 -11.42 -1.36
C ASN A 190 7.43 -12.23 -1.39
N ARG A 191 6.28 -11.59 -1.61
CA ARG A 191 4.94 -12.22 -1.60
C ARG A 191 4.62 -12.87 -0.26
N PHE A 192 5.01 -12.25 0.85
CA PHE A 192 4.34 -12.50 2.12
C PHE A 192 3.11 -11.61 2.24
N LEU A 193 1.95 -12.24 2.43
CA LEU A 193 0.68 -11.59 2.68
C LEU A 193 0.52 -11.34 4.17
N TYR A 194 0.31 -10.09 4.55
CA TYR A 194 0.07 -9.65 5.92
C TYR A 194 -1.41 -9.29 6.08
N VAL A 195 -2.01 -9.74 7.17
CA VAL A 195 -3.43 -9.53 7.48
C VAL A 195 -3.57 -9.08 8.92
N SER A 196 -4.29 -7.97 9.14
CA SER A 196 -4.66 -7.55 10.49
C SER A 196 -5.91 -8.31 10.94
N ASP A 197 -5.80 -9.02 12.06
CA ASP A 197 -6.94 -9.62 12.75
C ASP A 197 -7.45 -8.62 13.79
N TYR A 198 -8.57 -8.00 13.45
CA TYR A 198 -9.17 -6.93 14.24
C TYR A 198 -9.55 -7.39 15.64
N LYS A 199 -10.11 -8.60 15.77
CA LYS A 199 -10.62 -9.13 17.04
C LYS A 199 -9.55 -9.76 17.90
N LYS A 200 -8.52 -10.37 17.29
CA LYS A 200 -7.40 -10.94 18.05
C LYS A 200 -6.32 -9.91 18.41
N HIS A 201 -6.43 -8.70 17.89
CA HIS A 201 -5.49 -7.61 18.13
C HIS A 201 -4.06 -7.98 17.75
N GLU A 202 -3.93 -8.54 16.56
CA GLU A 202 -2.65 -9.02 16.03
C GLU A 202 -2.56 -8.82 14.53
N VAL A 203 -1.34 -8.85 14.03
CA VAL A 203 -1.05 -8.97 12.60
C VAL A 203 -0.37 -10.30 12.36
N LYS A 204 -0.87 -11.02 11.36
CA LYS A 204 -0.30 -12.29 10.91
C LYS A 204 0.21 -12.21 9.49
N ARG A 205 1.17 -13.07 9.16
CA ARG A 205 1.80 -13.21 7.85
C ARG A 205 1.72 -14.65 7.34
N TRP A 206 1.51 -14.78 6.04
CA TRP A 206 1.58 -16.04 5.27
C TRP A 206 2.44 -15.88 4.04
N LYS A 207 3.09 -16.95 3.59
CA LYS A 207 3.80 -16.97 2.31
C LYS A 207 2.82 -17.38 1.20
N MET A 208 2.68 -16.56 0.16
CA MET A 208 1.80 -16.90 -0.96
C MET A 208 2.24 -18.19 -1.65
N GLY A 209 1.33 -19.18 -1.73
CA GLY A 209 1.59 -20.51 -2.27
C GLY A 209 2.02 -21.56 -1.24
N GLU A 210 2.30 -21.14 -0.01
CA GLU A 210 2.70 -21.98 1.12
C GLU A 210 1.84 -21.58 2.33
N TYR A 211 0.54 -21.89 2.24
CA TYR A 211 -0.41 -21.54 3.30
C TYR A 211 -0.39 -22.61 4.39
N ASP A 212 0.01 -22.22 5.60
CA ASP A 212 -0.39 -22.90 6.82
C ASP A 212 -1.69 -22.27 7.36
N ASP A 213 -2.49 -23.04 8.08
CA ASP A 213 -3.79 -22.56 8.60
C ASP A 213 -3.62 -21.52 9.72
N GLU A 214 -2.47 -21.46 10.38
CA GLU A 214 -2.28 -20.65 11.58
C GLU A 214 -1.66 -19.26 11.33
N GLY A 215 -0.79 -19.12 10.32
CA GLY A 215 -0.02 -17.92 10.06
C GLY A 215 0.98 -17.58 11.17
N ILE A 216 1.94 -16.70 10.85
CA ILE A 216 2.94 -16.23 11.82
C ILE A 216 2.54 -14.86 12.35
N VAL A 217 2.38 -14.72 13.66
CA VAL A 217 2.16 -13.42 14.31
C VAL A 217 3.44 -12.58 14.21
N VAL A 218 3.31 -11.36 13.68
CA VAL A 218 4.42 -10.42 13.46
C VAL A 218 4.26 -9.09 14.18
N ALA A 219 3.07 -8.77 14.71
CA ALA A 219 2.82 -7.63 15.58
C ALA A 219 1.62 -7.91 16.50
N GLY A 220 1.66 -7.43 17.74
CA GLY A 220 0.61 -7.71 18.73
C GLY A 220 0.59 -9.17 19.19
N GLY A 221 -0.61 -9.75 19.32
CA GLY A 221 -0.80 -11.15 19.73
C GLY A 221 -0.72 -11.39 21.24
N ASN A 222 -0.59 -10.33 22.04
CA ASN A 222 -0.53 -10.39 23.51
C ASN A 222 -1.82 -9.83 24.15
N GLY A 223 -2.95 -9.98 23.46
CA GLY A 223 -4.26 -9.47 23.86
C GLY A 223 -4.46 -7.98 23.57
N GLU A 224 -5.69 -7.51 23.83
CA GLU A 224 -6.04 -6.09 23.75
C GLU A 224 -5.26 -5.30 24.80
N GLY A 225 -4.62 -4.21 24.39
CA GLY A 225 -3.98 -3.29 25.32
C GLY A 225 -3.10 -2.27 24.64
N ASN A 226 -2.39 -1.46 25.43
CA ASN A 226 -1.58 -0.34 24.96
C ASN A 226 -0.08 -0.48 25.28
N GLN A 227 0.36 -1.64 25.77
CA GLN A 227 1.79 -1.94 25.90
C GLN A 227 2.47 -2.03 24.53
N LEU A 228 3.81 -2.01 24.49
CA LEU A 228 4.58 -2.00 23.23
C LEU A 228 4.50 -3.33 22.47
N ASN A 229 4.09 -4.42 23.11
CA ASN A 229 3.83 -5.73 22.51
C ASN A 229 2.33 -6.00 22.31
N GLN A 230 1.46 -5.03 22.56
CA GLN A 230 0.00 -5.15 22.44
C GLN A 230 -0.54 -4.19 21.37
N LEU A 231 -1.68 -4.55 20.81
CA LEU A 231 -2.47 -3.73 19.91
C LEU A 231 -3.90 -3.62 20.45
N ASN A 232 -4.63 -2.63 19.99
CA ASN A 232 -6.07 -2.53 20.12
C ASN A 232 -6.68 -2.24 18.75
N SER A 233 -7.42 -3.22 18.25
CA SER A 233 -8.20 -3.11 17.01
C SER A 233 -7.34 -2.68 15.80
N PRO A 234 -6.24 -3.39 15.49
CA PRO A 234 -5.29 -2.97 14.46
C PRO A 234 -5.96 -2.91 13.07
N GLY A 235 -5.61 -1.88 12.32
CA GLY A 235 -6.20 -1.57 11.02
C GLY A 235 -5.20 -1.77 9.89
N PHE A 236 -4.89 -0.67 9.19
CA PHE A 236 -3.98 -0.67 8.04
C PHE A 236 -2.55 -0.96 8.43
N MET A 237 -1.80 -1.45 7.45
CA MET A 237 -0.41 -1.83 7.63
C MET A 237 0.41 -1.42 6.42
N PHE A 238 1.67 -1.11 6.67
CA PHE A 238 2.70 -0.95 5.64
C PHE A 238 3.90 -1.81 6.03
N VAL A 239 4.53 -2.45 5.04
CA VAL A 239 5.73 -3.27 5.25
C VAL A 239 6.85 -2.70 4.41
N ASP A 240 7.96 -2.35 5.06
CA ASP A 240 9.15 -1.81 4.38
C ASP A 240 10.03 -2.91 3.77
N GLU A 241 11.09 -2.50 3.07
CA GLU A 241 12.01 -3.38 2.37
C GLU A 241 12.83 -4.27 3.33
N GLU A 242 12.99 -3.83 4.58
CA GLU A 242 13.62 -4.52 5.70
C GLU A 242 12.65 -5.47 6.44
N GLN A 243 11.39 -5.57 5.99
CA GLN A 243 10.30 -6.33 6.62
C GLN A 243 9.91 -5.82 8.02
N SER A 244 10.17 -4.54 8.31
CA SER A 244 9.51 -3.88 9.42
C SER A 244 8.05 -3.63 9.05
N ILE A 245 7.17 -3.78 10.03
CA ILE A 245 5.75 -3.55 9.87
C ILE A 245 5.30 -2.33 10.65
N TYR A 246 4.62 -1.44 9.96
CA TYR A 246 3.94 -0.28 10.51
C TYR A 246 2.46 -0.64 10.62
N VAL A 247 1.86 -0.45 11.78
CA VAL A 247 0.47 -0.83 12.06
C VAL A 247 -0.27 0.36 12.64
N SER A 248 -1.43 0.65 12.06
CA SER A 248 -2.39 1.58 12.64
C SER A 248 -3.06 0.90 13.82
N ASP A 249 -2.59 1.21 15.02
CA ASP A 249 -3.13 0.73 16.27
C ASP A 249 -4.35 1.58 16.63
N THR A 250 -5.43 1.39 15.85
CA THR A 250 -6.58 2.29 15.75
C THR A 250 -7.16 2.61 17.13
N GLY A 251 -7.38 1.60 17.98
CA GLY A 251 -8.01 1.77 19.29
C GLY A 251 -7.12 2.51 20.29
N ASN A 252 -5.80 2.52 20.08
CA ASN A 252 -4.84 3.23 20.93
C ASN A 252 -4.40 4.58 20.35
N HIS A 253 -4.98 5.03 19.23
CA HIS A 253 -4.71 6.35 18.66
C HIS A 253 -3.22 6.59 18.35
N ARG A 254 -2.54 5.58 17.81
CA ARG A 254 -1.11 5.61 17.49
C ARG A 254 -0.76 4.77 16.27
N VAL A 255 0.41 5.01 15.71
CA VAL A 255 1.04 4.12 14.74
C VAL A 255 2.25 3.48 15.40
N MET A 256 2.34 2.17 15.27
CA MET A 256 3.40 1.36 15.87
C MET A 256 4.26 0.74 14.76
N LYS A 257 5.58 0.68 14.95
CA LYS A 257 6.54 -0.01 14.08
C LYS A 257 7.17 -1.19 14.83
N TRP A 258 7.11 -2.39 14.26
CA TRP A 258 7.94 -3.53 14.68
C TRP A 258 8.99 -3.77 13.62
N LYS A 259 10.27 -3.84 13.99
CA LYS A 259 11.26 -4.40 13.07
C LYS A 259 11.07 -5.91 12.99
N LYS A 260 11.60 -6.49 11.92
CA LYS A 260 11.54 -7.93 11.71
C LYS A 260 12.02 -8.69 12.96
N ASP A 261 11.18 -9.63 13.40
CA ASP A 261 11.41 -10.56 14.53
C ASP A 261 11.49 -9.90 15.93
N GLU A 262 11.26 -8.59 16.05
CA GLU A 262 11.13 -7.91 17.35
C GLU A 262 9.83 -8.32 18.07
N LYS A 263 9.89 -8.38 19.41
CA LYS A 263 8.73 -8.75 20.25
C LYS A 263 7.91 -7.54 20.72
N GLU A 264 8.52 -6.37 20.71
CA GLU A 264 7.92 -5.09 21.07
C GLU A 264 8.11 -4.13 19.91
N GLY A 265 7.12 -3.25 19.71
CA GLY A 265 7.16 -2.21 18.72
C GLY A 265 7.58 -0.88 19.33
N THR A 266 7.73 0.11 18.46
CA THR A 266 8.00 1.50 18.84
C THR A 266 6.88 2.38 18.32
N ILE A 267 6.50 3.39 19.11
CA ILE A 267 5.53 4.40 18.66
C ILE A 267 6.25 5.31 17.66
N VAL A 268 5.70 5.44 16.46
CA VAL A 268 6.30 6.23 15.37
C VAL A 268 5.41 7.39 14.89
N ALA A 269 4.14 7.41 15.28
CA ALA A 269 3.25 8.57 15.13
C ALA A 269 2.14 8.54 16.19
N GLY A 270 1.72 9.73 16.65
CA GLY A 270 0.72 9.87 17.71
C GLY A 270 1.21 9.31 19.06
N GLY A 271 0.35 8.58 19.77
CA GLY A 271 0.69 7.99 21.08
C GLY A 271 0.57 8.94 22.28
N ASN A 272 0.23 10.20 22.06
CA ASN A 272 -0.01 11.20 23.10
C ASN A 272 -1.51 11.31 23.46
N GLY A 273 -2.21 10.18 23.38
CA GLY A 273 -3.65 10.09 23.59
C GLY A 273 -4.50 10.52 22.37
N PHE A 274 -5.80 10.35 22.52
CA PHE A 274 -6.81 10.82 21.57
C PHE A 274 -6.87 12.35 21.55
N GLY A 275 -6.86 12.95 20.36
CA GLY A 275 -7.08 14.39 20.20
C GLY A 275 -6.76 14.89 18.78
N GLU A 276 -6.75 16.21 18.62
CA GLU A 276 -6.55 16.90 17.33
C GLU A 276 -5.24 17.70 17.23
N ASN A 277 -4.45 17.74 18.32
CA ASN A 277 -3.13 18.38 18.30
C ASN A 277 -2.18 17.68 17.32
N LEU A 278 -1.09 18.34 16.94
CA LEU A 278 -0.13 17.83 15.94
C LEU A 278 0.67 16.61 16.42
N ASN A 279 0.76 16.39 17.74
CA ASN A 279 1.35 15.18 18.34
C ASN A 279 0.31 14.09 18.67
N GLN A 280 -0.96 14.29 18.31
CA GLN A 280 -2.08 13.39 18.60
C GLN A 280 -2.72 12.84 17.33
N LEU A 281 -3.36 11.68 17.46
CA LEU A 281 -4.15 11.05 16.42
C LEU A 281 -5.52 10.67 16.96
N SER A 282 -6.45 10.41 16.06
CA SER A 282 -7.85 10.10 16.36
C SER A 282 -8.35 8.98 15.44
N SER A 283 -8.24 7.74 15.93
CA SER A 283 -8.57 6.51 15.19
C SER A 283 -7.79 6.44 13.85
N PRO A 284 -6.44 6.37 13.88
CA PRO A 284 -5.64 6.33 12.66
C PRO A 284 -5.99 5.12 11.79
N LYS A 285 -6.04 5.36 10.47
CA LYS A 285 -6.41 4.38 9.43
C LYS A 285 -5.28 4.21 8.42
N GLY A 286 -5.48 4.49 7.14
CA GLY A 286 -4.49 4.27 6.08
C GLY A 286 -3.09 4.73 6.48
N ILE A 287 -2.08 3.89 6.23
CA ILE A 287 -0.67 4.20 6.43
C ILE A 287 0.06 3.92 5.12
N ILE A 288 0.94 4.84 4.75
CA ILE A 288 2.01 4.60 3.79
C ILE A 288 3.29 5.21 4.34
N VAL A 289 4.43 4.65 3.95
CA VAL A 289 5.74 5.18 4.29
C VAL A 289 6.49 5.42 2.98
N ASP A 290 7.10 6.58 2.84
CA ASP A 290 7.89 6.89 1.65
C ASP A 290 9.34 6.37 1.77
N TYR A 291 10.13 6.59 0.72
CA TYR A 291 11.53 6.15 0.68
C TYR A 291 12.46 6.91 1.64
N LEU A 292 12.00 8.03 2.22
CA LEU A 292 12.72 8.78 3.26
C LEU A 292 12.39 8.27 4.67
N GLY A 293 11.43 7.35 4.79
CA GLY A 293 10.93 6.87 6.06
C GLY A 293 9.86 7.76 6.68
N ASP A 294 9.35 8.75 5.93
CA ASP A 294 8.27 9.60 6.42
C ASP A 294 6.94 8.84 6.38
N ILE A 295 6.21 8.95 7.48
CA ILE A 295 4.99 8.17 7.72
C ILE A 295 3.80 9.06 7.45
N TYR A 296 2.98 8.67 6.50
CA TYR A 296 1.73 9.34 6.19
C TYR A 296 0.58 8.52 6.76
N VAL A 297 -0.25 9.16 7.58
CA VAL A 297 -1.33 8.50 8.30
C VAL A 297 -2.65 9.24 8.07
N VAL A 298 -3.69 8.48 7.77
CA VAL A 298 -5.06 9.00 7.75
C VAL A 298 -5.55 9.13 9.18
N ASP A 299 -5.66 10.36 9.65
CA ASP A 299 -6.21 10.71 10.94
C ASP A 299 -7.74 10.83 10.82
N CYS A 300 -8.38 9.66 10.76
CA CYS A 300 -9.74 9.47 10.27
C CYS A 300 -10.78 10.37 10.93
N TRP A 301 -10.82 10.40 12.26
CA TRP A 301 -11.84 11.18 12.98
C TRP A 301 -11.52 12.68 13.02
N ASN A 302 -10.28 13.07 12.71
CA ASN A 302 -9.90 14.48 12.52
C ASN A 302 -9.97 14.92 11.04
N HIS A 303 -10.42 14.04 10.14
CA HIS A 303 -10.70 14.35 8.74
C HIS A 303 -9.50 14.94 7.98
N ARG A 304 -8.32 14.37 8.24
CA ARG A 304 -7.05 14.86 7.69
C ARG A 304 -6.09 13.71 7.41
N VAL A 305 -5.10 14.00 6.59
CA VAL A 305 -3.91 13.15 6.45
C VAL A 305 -2.74 13.91 7.07
N MET A 306 -2.00 13.21 7.93
CA MET A 306 -0.85 13.73 8.65
C MET A 306 0.43 13.08 8.13
N ARG A 307 1.56 13.77 8.22
CA ARG A 307 2.90 13.23 7.98
C ARG A 307 3.74 13.36 9.24
N TRP A 308 4.42 12.29 9.63
CA TRP A 308 5.50 12.30 10.63
C TRP A 308 6.82 12.05 9.93
N CYS A 309 7.77 12.98 10.10
CA CYS A 309 9.14 12.72 9.69
C CYS A 309 9.87 11.92 10.76
N GLU A 310 10.87 11.12 10.37
CA GLU A 310 11.64 10.32 11.32
C GLU A 310 12.21 11.18 12.46
N GLY A 311 11.98 10.75 13.71
CA GLY A 311 12.45 11.41 14.92
C GLY A 311 11.68 12.69 15.31
N LYS A 312 10.57 13.03 14.65
CA LYS A 312 9.70 14.15 15.06
C LYS A 312 8.63 13.72 16.07
N GLU A 313 8.41 14.56 17.08
CA GLU A 313 7.36 14.35 18.09
C GLU A 313 5.97 14.77 17.58
N GLU A 314 5.93 15.76 16.69
CA GLU A 314 4.72 16.28 16.06
C GLU A 314 4.72 15.98 14.56
N GLY A 315 3.53 15.70 14.04
CA GLY A 315 3.27 15.59 12.61
C GLY A 315 2.83 16.93 12.01
N GLU A 316 2.66 16.92 10.69
CA GLU A 316 2.12 18.04 9.94
C GLU A 316 0.91 17.60 9.10
N VAL A 317 -0.09 18.48 8.98
CA VAL A 317 -1.23 18.24 8.10
C VAL A 317 -0.77 18.38 6.66
N VAL A 318 -0.95 17.34 5.84
CA VAL A 318 -0.57 17.37 4.43
C VAL A 318 -1.76 17.65 3.51
N VAL A 319 -2.94 17.10 3.82
CA VAL A 319 -4.23 17.39 3.15
C VAL A 319 -5.39 17.22 4.12
N GLY A 320 -6.54 17.85 3.82
CA GLY A 320 -7.70 17.85 4.71
C GLY A 320 -7.50 18.81 5.90
N GLY A 321 -8.16 18.52 7.03
CA GLY A 321 -8.05 19.36 8.24
C GLY A 321 -8.84 20.67 8.21
N HIS A 322 -9.63 20.91 7.16
CA HIS A 322 -10.53 22.07 7.03
C HIS A 322 -11.95 21.76 7.56
N GLY A 323 -12.03 20.88 8.56
CA GLY A 323 -13.27 20.33 9.08
C GLY A 323 -13.86 19.22 8.22
N LYS A 324 -14.88 18.55 8.78
CA LYS A 324 -15.68 17.54 8.10
C LYS A 324 -16.49 18.18 6.98
N GLY A 325 -16.46 17.63 5.77
CA GLY A 325 -17.34 18.09 4.70
C GLY A 325 -17.01 17.48 3.35
N SER A 326 -17.60 18.03 2.29
CA SER A 326 -17.51 17.52 0.91
C SER A 326 -16.95 18.55 -0.08
N GLN A 327 -16.39 19.66 0.42
CA GLN A 327 -15.62 20.59 -0.42
C GLN A 327 -14.31 19.93 -0.85
N SER A 328 -13.70 20.42 -1.93
CA SER A 328 -12.47 19.82 -2.50
C SER A 328 -11.28 19.75 -1.53
N ASN A 329 -11.24 20.61 -0.50
CA ASN A 329 -10.20 20.62 0.53
C ASN A 329 -10.64 20.00 1.86
N GLN A 330 -11.83 19.41 1.91
CA GLN A 330 -12.41 18.73 3.07
C GLN A 330 -12.46 17.23 2.83
N LEU A 331 -12.40 16.47 3.92
CA LEU A 331 -12.58 15.02 3.93
C LEU A 331 -13.69 14.68 4.94
N ASN A 332 -14.22 13.46 4.86
CA ASN A 332 -15.30 13.01 5.71
C ASN A 332 -15.08 11.55 6.17
N TYR A 333 -14.44 11.43 7.33
CA TYR A 333 -13.87 10.18 7.88
C TYR A 333 -13.11 9.36 6.82
N PRO A 334 -12.03 9.91 6.24
CA PRO A 334 -11.21 9.17 5.28
C PRO A 334 -10.67 7.89 5.91
N ILE A 335 -10.50 6.83 5.11
CA ILE A 335 -10.08 5.52 5.60
C ILE A 335 -8.83 5.01 4.86
N GLY A 336 -8.93 4.79 3.55
CA GLY A 336 -7.84 4.26 2.72
C GLY A 336 -6.88 5.34 2.24
N LEU A 337 -5.62 4.97 2.04
CA LEU A 337 -4.54 5.84 1.57
C LEU A 337 -3.65 5.08 0.59
N SER A 338 -3.32 5.71 -0.54
CA SER A 338 -2.38 5.15 -1.52
C SER A 338 -1.66 6.29 -2.25
N ILE A 339 -0.47 6.01 -2.78
CA ILE A 339 0.30 6.92 -3.63
C ILE A 339 0.56 6.21 -4.96
N ASP A 340 0.45 6.95 -6.07
CA ASP A 340 0.88 6.46 -7.39
C ASP A 340 2.38 6.71 -7.65
N ASP A 341 2.91 6.13 -8.72
CA ASP A 341 4.34 6.26 -9.10
C ASP A 341 4.75 7.72 -9.41
N GLU A 342 3.80 8.64 -9.58
CA GLU A 342 4.05 10.07 -9.77
C GLU A 342 4.05 10.85 -8.44
N GLY A 343 3.76 10.20 -7.32
CA GLY A 343 3.67 10.82 -6.01
C GLY A 343 2.32 11.45 -5.69
N ASN A 344 1.28 11.26 -6.52
CA ASN A 344 -0.05 11.76 -6.20
C ASN A 344 -0.70 10.94 -5.08
N LEU A 345 -1.37 11.62 -4.16
CA LEU A 345 -2.02 11.00 -3.01
C LEU A 345 -3.48 10.69 -3.32
N TYR A 346 -3.92 9.49 -3.01
CA TYR A 346 -5.31 9.05 -3.15
C TYR A 346 -5.87 8.67 -1.80
N VAL A 347 -7.05 9.20 -1.49
CA VAL A 347 -7.73 8.99 -0.22
C VAL A 347 -9.11 8.41 -0.50
N ALA A 348 -9.44 7.31 0.16
CA ALA A 348 -10.81 6.81 0.17
C ALA A 348 -11.62 7.63 1.17
N ASP A 349 -12.39 8.58 0.64
CA ASP A 349 -13.21 9.51 1.41
C ASP A 349 -14.57 8.85 1.71
N TYR A 350 -14.56 8.06 2.78
CA TYR A 350 -15.53 7.01 3.07
C TYR A 350 -16.98 7.52 3.13
N TYR A 351 -17.27 8.60 3.87
CA TYR A 351 -18.64 9.14 3.96
C TYR A 351 -19.00 10.09 2.82
N ASN A 352 -18.03 10.53 2.01
CA ASN A 352 -18.32 11.25 0.77
C ASN A 352 -18.48 10.31 -0.44
N HIS A 353 -18.28 9.00 -0.23
CA HIS A 353 -18.50 7.95 -1.22
C HIS A 353 -17.70 8.18 -2.52
N LEU A 354 -16.45 8.57 -2.35
CA LEU A 354 -15.56 8.91 -3.46
C LEU A 354 -14.11 8.57 -3.15
N ILE A 355 -13.29 8.54 -4.19
CA ILE A 355 -11.83 8.57 -4.08
C ILE A 355 -11.35 9.97 -4.47
N ALA A 356 -10.70 10.64 -3.52
CA ALA A 356 -10.11 11.95 -3.67
C ALA A 356 -8.64 11.82 -4.07
N LYS A 357 -8.25 12.42 -5.20
CA LYS A 357 -6.85 12.52 -5.65
C LYS A 357 -6.33 13.92 -5.36
N PHE A 358 -5.19 14.01 -4.70
CA PHE A 358 -4.44 15.24 -4.51
C PHE A 358 -3.13 15.17 -5.32
N GLU A 359 -2.90 16.17 -6.16
CA GLU A 359 -1.71 16.23 -7.01
C GLU A 359 -0.50 16.72 -6.21
N ILE A 360 0.66 16.13 -6.47
CA ILE A 360 1.94 16.61 -5.93
C ILE A 360 2.35 17.96 -6.59
N ILE A 361 3.07 18.83 -5.88
CA ILE A 361 3.50 20.17 -6.31
C ILE A 361 5.02 20.28 -6.38
#